data_AF-A0A950DJ79-F1
#
_entry.id   AF-A0A950DJ79-F1
#
_cell.length_a   1.000
_cell.length_b   1.000
_cell.length_c   1.000
_cell.angle_alpha   90.00
_cell.angle_beta   90.00
_cell.angle_gamma   90.00
#
_symmetry.space_group_name_H-M   'P 1'
#
loop_
_entity.id
_entity.type
_entity.pdbx_description
1 polymer ?
#
loop_
_entity_poly.entity_id
_entity_poly.type
_entity_poly.pdbx_seq_one_letter_code
_entity_poly.pdbx_strand_id
1 'polypeptide(L)'
;MKGKVLRVFVVTILSVGIWLTVVKPANAQATVVRWDMIYFAQGRSGFGFFPGGKLSATAVDGSQITLTGTGTFVQTPSGEGTSNAVTGGGTWGTNSPRASGTYTVTGFVQYAEAPGSLAGSGLVDNIGDINDTHAGLGIFSILYSDGERGTLVVSCNLGPPTPSIVYEGAHATKGFVDYFNPVLGADEGTNATMFHFAE
;
A
#
# COMPACT_ATOMS: atom_id res chain seq x y z
N MET A 1 70.89 38.37 37.28
CA MET A 1 70.23 38.93 36.08
C MET A 1 70.30 37.90 34.96
N LYS A 2 69.12 37.49 34.44
CA LYS A 2 68.83 36.91 33.10
C LYS A 2 69.67 35.66 32.72
N GLY A 3 69.17 34.43 32.75
CA GLY A 3 67.93 33.91 32.17
C GLY A 3 68.25 33.18 30.85
N LYS A 4 68.57 31.87 30.91
CA LYS A 4 68.71 31.00 29.72
C LYS A 4 67.33 30.40 29.40
N VAL A 5 66.81 30.70 28.21
CA VAL A 5 65.51 30.24 27.73
C VAL A 5 65.66 28.83 27.16
N LEU A 6 64.99 27.85 27.79
CA LEU A 6 64.80 26.50 27.28
C LEU A 6 63.55 26.51 26.37
N ARG A 7 63.73 26.23 25.08
CA ARG A 7 62.61 26.10 24.13
C ARG A 7 62.04 24.69 24.25
N VAL A 8 60.85 24.57 24.84
CA VAL A 8 60.04 23.35 24.87
C VAL A 8 59.15 23.34 23.62
N PHE A 9 59.19 22.26 22.85
CA PHE A 9 58.25 21.99 21.76
C PHE A 9 56.89 21.63 22.36
N VAL A 10 55.87 22.44 22.09
CA VAL A 10 54.48 22.11 22.41
C VAL A 10 53.90 21.31 21.24
N VAL A 11 53.59 20.03 21.48
CA VAL A 11 52.76 19.22 20.59
C VAL A 11 51.31 19.47 20.98
N THR A 12 50.55 20.15 20.11
CA THR A 12 49.11 20.36 20.28
C THR A 12 48.38 19.12 19.80
N ILE A 13 47.82 18.32 20.71
CA ILE A 13 46.91 17.22 20.37
C ILE A 13 45.53 17.83 20.14
N LEU A 14 45.06 17.85 18.88
CA LEU A 14 43.66 18.15 18.54
C LEU A 14 42.79 16.95 18.93
N SER A 15 41.97 17.11 19.97
CA SER A 15 40.91 16.17 20.32
C SER A 15 39.71 16.35 19.38
N VAL A 16 39.56 15.43 18.41
CA VAL A 16 38.34 15.31 17.61
C VAL A 16 37.29 14.61 18.47
N GLY A 17 36.31 15.37 18.95
CA GLY A 17 35.13 14.83 19.63
C GLY A 17 34.19 14.17 18.62
N ILE A 18 34.17 12.84 18.58
CA ILE A 18 33.17 12.07 17.83
C ILE A 18 31.87 12.13 18.63
N TRP A 19 30.91 12.94 18.16
CA TRP A 19 29.54 12.90 18.65
C TRP A 19 28.85 11.70 18.03
N LEU A 20 28.81 10.58 18.78
CA LEU A 20 27.90 9.48 18.48
C LEU A 20 26.48 9.97 18.82
N THR A 21 25.73 10.41 17.81
CA THR A 21 24.29 10.52 17.92
C THR A 21 23.73 9.12 18.15
N VAL A 22 23.34 8.83 19.39
CA VAL A 22 22.47 7.69 19.68
C VAL A 22 21.14 8.00 19.03
N VAL A 23 20.95 7.51 17.80
CA VAL A 23 19.63 7.44 17.19
C VAL A 23 18.86 6.43 18.05
N LYS A 24 18.01 6.92 18.94
CA LYS A 24 17.05 6.02 19.61
C LYS A 24 16.21 5.41 18.49
N PRO A 25 16.13 4.07 18.35
CA PRO A 25 15.12 3.51 17.47
C PRO A 25 13.79 4.07 17.96
N ALA A 26 13.03 4.71 17.07
CA ALA A 26 11.63 4.94 17.34
C ALA A 26 11.04 3.57 17.70
N ASN A 27 10.26 3.49 18.77
CA ASN A 27 9.36 2.36 18.96
C ASN A 27 8.36 2.44 17.80
N ALA A 28 8.76 1.91 16.65
CA ALA A 28 7.86 1.75 15.54
C ALA A 28 6.88 0.68 16.00
N GLN A 29 5.66 1.11 16.27
CA GLN A 29 4.59 0.23 16.68
C GLN A 29 4.04 -0.47 15.43
N ALA A 30 3.50 -1.67 15.61
CA ALA A 30 2.75 -2.29 14.54
C ALA A 30 1.49 -1.46 14.26
N THR A 31 1.26 -1.10 13.00
CA THR A 31 0.12 -0.27 12.56
C THR A 31 -0.88 -1.14 11.82
N VAL A 32 -2.17 -0.97 12.09
CA VAL A 32 -3.22 -1.62 11.30
C VAL A 32 -3.41 -0.82 10.02
N VAL A 33 -3.34 -1.49 8.88
CA VAL A 33 -3.57 -0.88 7.57
C VAL A 33 -4.82 -1.48 6.97
N ARG A 34 -5.76 -0.64 6.59
CA ARG A 34 -6.94 -0.99 5.81
C ARG A 34 -6.65 -0.80 4.33
N TRP A 35 -7.17 -1.68 3.49
CA TRP A 35 -7.15 -1.53 2.04
C TRP A 35 -8.58 -1.66 1.50
N ASP A 36 -8.92 -0.86 0.50
CA ASP A 36 -10.23 -0.92 -0.16
C ASP A 36 -10.09 -0.82 -1.67
N MET A 37 -10.96 -1.55 -2.38
CA MET A 37 -11.33 -1.23 -3.75
C MET A 37 -12.49 -0.24 -3.71
N ILE A 38 -12.29 0.92 -4.34
CA ILE A 38 -13.14 2.10 -4.17
C ILE A 38 -13.67 2.58 -5.52
N TYR A 39 -14.76 3.34 -5.48
CA TYR A 39 -15.21 4.11 -6.63
C TYR A 39 -15.27 5.59 -6.27
N PHE A 40 -14.99 6.44 -7.25
CA PHE A 40 -15.09 7.89 -7.12
C PHE A 40 -16.41 8.38 -7.70
N ALA A 41 -17.17 9.16 -6.92
CA ALA A 41 -18.47 9.66 -7.37
C ALA A 41 -18.80 11.02 -6.75
N GLN A 42 -19.80 11.70 -7.33
CA GLN A 42 -20.40 12.87 -6.70
C GLN A 42 -21.37 12.43 -5.60
N GLY A 43 -21.04 12.75 -4.35
CA GLY A 43 -21.91 12.59 -3.19
C GLY A 43 -22.67 13.87 -2.82
N ARG A 44 -23.42 13.82 -1.72
CA ARG A 44 -24.16 14.98 -1.19
C ARG A 44 -23.26 16.14 -0.77
N SER A 45 -22.05 15.84 -0.32
CA SER A 45 -21.09 16.80 0.20
C SER A 45 -20.00 17.18 -0.82
N GLY A 46 -20.20 16.87 -2.09
CA GLY A 46 -19.21 17.06 -3.15
C GLY A 46 -18.67 15.73 -3.68
N PHE A 47 -17.58 15.79 -4.43
CA PHE A 47 -16.92 14.60 -4.95
C PHE A 47 -16.18 13.85 -3.84
N GLY A 48 -16.25 12.53 -3.87
CA GLY A 48 -15.62 11.70 -2.85
C GLY A 48 -15.41 10.26 -3.27
N PHE A 49 -14.72 9.55 -2.38
CA PHE A 49 -14.40 8.14 -2.50
C PHE A 49 -15.38 7.32 -1.66
N PHE A 50 -15.79 6.18 -2.21
CA PHE A 50 -16.79 5.29 -1.61
C PHE A 50 -16.33 3.83 -1.69
N PRO A 51 -16.71 3.00 -0.70
CA PRO A 51 -16.34 1.59 -0.70
C PRO A 51 -17.12 0.82 -1.78
N GLY A 52 -16.59 -0.32 -2.22
CA GLY A 52 -17.31 -1.23 -3.13
C GLY A 52 -17.00 -0.99 -4.61
N GLY A 53 -15.84 -0.41 -4.90
CA GLY A 53 -15.31 -0.35 -6.27
C GLY A 53 -15.02 -1.73 -6.86
N LYS A 54 -14.86 -1.77 -8.18
CA LYS A 54 -14.62 -3.00 -8.95
C LYS A 54 -13.40 -2.88 -9.85
N LEU A 55 -12.37 -3.67 -9.62
CA LEU A 55 -11.14 -3.59 -10.43
C LEU A 55 -11.05 -4.78 -11.38
N SER A 56 -10.65 -4.53 -12.62
CA SER A 56 -10.53 -5.57 -13.63
C SER A 56 -9.12 -5.62 -14.21
N ALA A 57 -8.63 -6.82 -14.45
CA ALA A 57 -7.35 -7.08 -15.10
C ALA A 57 -7.48 -8.23 -16.11
N THR A 58 -6.69 -8.17 -17.19
CA THR A 58 -6.65 -9.22 -18.21
C THR A 58 -5.40 -10.09 -18.11
N ALA A 59 -5.55 -11.35 -18.47
CA ALA A 59 -4.45 -12.27 -18.72
C ALA A 59 -3.94 -12.15 -20.17
N VAL A 60 -2.88 -12.90 -20.51
CA VAL A 60 -2.26 -12.93 -21.86
C VAL A 60 -3.26 -13.28 -22.97
N ASP A 61 -4.21 -14.15 -22.70
CA ASP A 61 -5.20 -14.61 -23.68
C ASP A 61 -6.39 -13.65 -23.85
N GLY A 62 -6.38 -12.52 -23.13
CA GLY A 62 -7.46 -11.54 -23.12
C GLY A 62 -8.65 -11.91 -22.24
N SER A 63 -8.60 -13.06 -21.54
CA SER A 63 -9.54 -13.31 -20.46
C SER A 63 -9.38 -12.26 -19.36
N GLN A 64 -10.48 -11.90 -18.72
CA GLN A 64 -10.54 -10.84 -17.73
C GLN A 64 -11.07 -11.40 -16.42
N ILE A 65 -10.47 -10.98 -15.30
CA ILE A 65 -11.03 -11.09 -13.96
C ILE A 65 -11.49 -9.72 -13.49
N THR A 66 -12.63 -9.66 -12.80
CA THR A 66 -13.14 -8.48 -12.10
C THR A 66 -13.26 -8.81 -10.63
N LEU A 67 -12.75 -7.95 -9.76
CA LEU A 67 -12.65 -8.14 -8.31
C LEU A 67 -13.38 -7.00 -7.59
N THR A 68 -13.97 -7.31 -6.44
CA THR A 68 -14.28 -6.33 -5.39
C THR A 68 -13.50 -6.73 -4.15
N GLY A 69 -13.26 -5.79 -3.22
CA GLY A 69 -12.77 -6.20 -1.92
C GLY A 69 -12.37 -5.08 -0.99
N THR A 70 -12.22 -5.47 0.27
CA THR A 70 -11.68 -4.66 1.36
C THR A 70 -11.06 -5.60 2.39
N GLY A 71 -10.17 -5.09 3.24
CA GLY A 71 -9.57 -5.87 4.31
C GLY A 71 -8.59 -5.05 5.15
N THR A 72 -7.97 -5.73 6.10
CA THR A 72 -6.95 -5.14 6.98
C THR A 72 -5.74 -6.06 7.10
N PHE A 73 -4.58 -5.49 7.37
CA PHE A 73 -3.38 -6.22 7.77
C PHE A 73 -2.62 -5.43 8.83
N VAL A 74 -1.70 -6.08 9.52
CA VAL A 74 -0.80 -5.44 10.47
C VAL A 74 0.55 -5.21 9.81
N GLN A 75 0.91 -3.95 9.59
CA GLN A 75 2.23 -3.54 9.14
C GLN A 75 3.18 -3.50 10.34
N THR A 76 4.30 -4.20 10.22
CA THR A 76 5.38 -4.14 11.20
C THR A 76 6.40 -3.07 10.80
N PRO A 77 7.23 -2.59 11.74
CA PRO A 77 8.28 -1.60 11.47
C PRO A 77 9.25 -1.97 10.35
N SER A 78 9.51 -3.26 10.18
CA SER A 78 10.38 -3.78 9.12
C SER A 78 9.75 -3.67 7.75
N GLY A 79 8.43 -3.46 7.62
CA GLY A 79 7.67 -3.64 6.38
C GLY A 79 7.64 -5.09 5.87
N GLU A 80 8.46 -5.94 6.49
CA GLU A 80 8.64 -7.35 6.22
C GLU A 80 8.02 -8.18 7.35
N GLY A 81 7.26 -9.20 6.97
CA GLY A 81 6.74 -10.19 7.90
C GLY A 81 5.46 -10.83 7.37
N THR A 82 5.39 -12.16 7.43
CA THR A 82 4.15 -12.89 7.22
C THR A 82 3.30 -12.77 8.48
N SER A 83 2.37 -11.83 8.51
CA SER A 83 1.37 -11.75 9.57
C SER A 83 0.13 -12.54 9.16
N ASN A 84 -0.32 -13.45 10.03
CA ASN A 84 -1.63 -14.07 9.91
C ASN A 84 -2.76 -13.15 10.41
N ALA A 85 -2.42 -12.00 11.02
CA ALA A 85 -3.38 -10.96 11.37
C ALA A 85 -3.72 -10.15 10.12
N VAL A 86 -4.39 -10.82 9.19
CA VAL A 86 -4.93 -10.25 7.96
C VAL A 86 -6.41 -10.63 7.87
N THR A 87 -7.21 -9.70 7.37
CA THR A 87 -8.61 -9.91 7.04
C THR A 87 -8.87 -9.46 5.61
N GLY A 88 -10.03 -9.83 5.10
CA GLY A 88 -10.56 -9.28 3.87
C GLY A 88 -10.87 -10.32 2.83
N GLY A 89 -11.25 -9.81 1.67
CA GLY A 89 -11.80 -10.61 0.60
C GLY A 89 -12.82 -9.81 -0.18
N GLY A 90 -13.56 -10.51 -1.04
CA GLY A 90 -14.64 -9.93 -1.80
C GLY A 90 -15.17 -10.91 -2.84
N THR A 91 -15.69 -10.37 -3.94
CA THR A 91 -16.20 -11.15 -5.06
C THR A 91 -15.24 -11.15 -6.23
N TRP A 92 -15.30 -12.19 -7.05
CA TRP A 92 -14.59 -12.25 -8.32
C TRP A 92 -15.55 -12.71 -9.43
N GLY A 93 -15.23 -12.33 -10.66
CA GLY A 93 -15.89 -12.84 -11.86
C GLY A 93 -14.94 -12.85 -13.05
N THR A 94 -14.99 -13.92 -13.85
CA THR A 94 -14.23 -14.05 -15.10
C THR A 94 -15.16 -14.00 -16.30
N ASN A 95 -14.67 -13.50 -17.45
CA ASN A 95 -15.44 -13.49 -18.70
C ASN A 95 -15.23 -14.75 -19.57
N SER A 96 -14.09 -15.43 -19.44
CA SER A 96 -13.71 -16.59 -20.25
C SER A 96 -12.71 -17.50 -19.51
N PRO A 97 -13.10 -18.74 -19.11
CA PRO A 97 -14.49 -19.18 -19.03
C PRO A 97 -15.29 -18.29 -18.08
N ARG A 98 -16.59 -18.14 -18.33
CA ARG A 98 -17.45 -17.32 -17.47
C ARG A 98 -17.69 -18.02 -16.14
N ALA A 99 -17.15 -17.47 -15.06
CA ALA A 99 -17.33 -17.97 -13.71
C ALA A 99 -17.35 -16.80 -12.71
N SER A 100 -17.79 -17.06 -11.48
CA SER A 100 -17.81 -16.06 -10.42
C SER A 100 -17.89 -16.72 -9.06
N GLY A 101 -17.46 -16.01 -8.03
CA GLY A 101 -17.54 -16.48 -6.65
C GLY A 101 -17.04 -15.44 -5.67
N THR A 102 -16.57 -15.91 -4.52
CA THR A 102 -15.90 -15.09 -3.52
C THR A 102 -14.45 -15.48 -3.37
N TYR A 103 -13.66 -14.61 -2.78
CA TYR A 103 -12.31 -14.93 -2.31
C TYR A 103 -12.11 -14.36 -0.92
N THR A 104 -11.25 -15.02 -0.14
CA THR A 104 -10.84 -14.58 1.19
C THR A 104 -9.34 -14.36 1.19
N VAL A 105 -8.88 -13.29 1.82
CA VAL A 105 -7.46 -13.09 2.10
C VAL A 105 -7.01 -14.05 3.19
N THR A 106 -6.01 -14.87 2.89
CA THR A 106 -5.49 -15.90 3.79
C THR A 106 -4.11 -15.58 4.34
N GLY A 107 -3.42 -14.58 3.79
CA GLY A 107 -2.09 -14.20 4.25
C GLY A 107 -1.65 -12.84 3.73
N PHE A 108 -0.86 -12.13 4.53
CA PHE A 108 -0.14 -10.93 4.15
C PHE A 108 1.27 -11.29 3.70
N VAL A 109 1.69 -10.80 2.52
CA VAL A 109 3.04 -11.04 1.97
C VAL A 109 3.94 -9.83 2.20
N GLN A 110 3.51 -8.66 1.73
CA GLN A 110 4.29 -7.42 1.82
C GLN A 110 3.38 -6.20 1.69
N TYR A 111 3.76 -5.11 2.35
CA TYR A 111 3.29 -3.77 2.03
C TYR A 111 4.48 -2.84 1.88
N ALA A 112 4.53 -2.12 0.76
CA ALA A 112 5.48 -1.07 0.51
C ALA A 112 4.73 0.27 0.42
N GLU A 113 4.84 1.08 1.47
CA GLU A 113 4.30 2.44 1.48
C GLU A 113 4.98 3.28 0.41
N ALA A 114 4.19 4.03 -0.36
CA ALA A 114 4.67 5.02 -1.31
C ALA A 114 4.35 6.42 -0.78
N PRO A 115 5.11 7.47 -1.14
CA PRO A 115 4.77 8.82 -0.75
C PRO A 115 3.45 9.22 -1.42
N GLY A 116 2.53 9.85 -0.69
CA GLY A 116 1.24 10.29 -1.21
C GLY A 116 0.15 10.23 -0.15
N SER A 117 -0.70 11.25 -0.13
CA SER A 117 -1.89 11.33 0.74
C SER A 117 -2.92 12.25 0.11
N LEU A 118 -4.20 12.03 0.42
CA LEU A 118 -5.32 12.89 0.03
C LEU A 118 -5.61 14.00 1.04
N ALA A 119 -4.84 14.08 2.13
CA ALA A 119 -4.96 15.14 3.14
C ALA A 119 -4.92 16.54 2.48
N GLY A 120 -5.92 17.38 2.78
CA GLY A 120 -6.01 18.73 2.22
C GLY A 120 -6.47 18.83 0.76
N SER A 121 -6.82 17.71 0.10
CA SER A 121 -7.33 17.72 -1.29
C SER A 121 -8.71 18.37 -1.44
N GLY A 122 -9.47 18.52 -0.35
CA GLY A 122 -10.86 18.98 -0.36
C GLY A 122 -11.87 17.93 -0.84
N LEU A 123 -11.41 16.71 -1.15
CA LEU A 123 -12.28 15.57 -1.45
C LEU A 123 -12.85 14.99 -0.15
N VAL A 124 -13.96 14.27 -0.29
CA VAL A 124 -14.59 13.55 0.83
C VAL A 124 -14.17 12.08 0.81
N ASP A 125 -13.68 11.59 1.93
CA ASP A 125 -13.47 10.16 2.15
C ASP A 125 -14.68 9.59 2.91
N ASN A 126 -15.43 8.66 2.29
CA ASN A 126 -16.58 7.99 2.92
C ASN A 126 -16.23 6.58 3.44
N ILE A 127 -14.93 6.27 3.58
CA ILE A 127 -14.40 4.96 3.97
C ILE A 127 -13.68 5.06 5.31
N GLY A 128 -12.84 6.09 5.46
CA GLY A 128 -12.03 6.36 6.65
C GLY A 128 -11.76 7.86 6.82
N ASP A 129 -10.76 8.21 7.64
CA ASP A 129 -10.26 9.59 7.70
C ASP A 129 -9.36 9.86 6.49
N ILE A 130 -9.60 10.97 5.81
CA ILE A 130 -8.80 11.37 4.64
C ILE A 130 -7.33 11.63 5.01
N ASN A 131 -7.05 11.99 6.26
CA ASN A 131 -5.69 12.23 6.75
C ASN A 131 -4.91 10.92 6.94
N ASP A 132 -5.60 9.79 7.05
CA ASP A 132 -4.99 8.48 7.18
C ASP A 132 -4.75 7.84 5.80
N THR A 133 -5.01 8.54 4.70
CA THR A 133 -4.85 7.98 3.36
C THR A 133 -3.38 7.91 2.94
N HIS A 134 -2.96 6.73 2.47
CA HIS A 134 -1.60 6.49 1.98
C HIS A 134 -1.61 5.81 0.62
N ALA A 135 -0.62 6.16 -0.20
CA ALA A 135 -0.27 5.43 -1.41
C ALA A 135 0.58 4.19 -1.06
N GLY A 136 0.60 3.18 -1.92
CA GLY A 136 1.43 2.00 -1.65
C GLY A 136 1.07 0.78 -2.49
N LEU A 137 1.79 -0.31 -2.22
CA LEU A 137 1.62 -1.61 -2.86
C LEU A 137 1.45 -2.70 -1.80
N GLY A 138 0.27 -3.30 -1.73
CA GLY A 138 -0.06 -4.43 -0.87
C GLY A 138 -0.14 -5.73 -1.66
N ILE A 139 0.51 -6.79 -1.14
CA ILE A 139 0.51 -8.13 -1.75
C ILE A 139 -0.02 -9.14 -0.74
N PHE A 140 -1.02 -9.92 -1.16
CA PHE A 140 -1.77 -10.83 -0.29
C PHE A 140 -1.90 -12.22 -0.92
N SER A 141 -1.86 -13.25 -0.09
CA SER A 141 -2.31 -14.59 -0.48
C SER A 141 -3.83 -14.69 -0.36
N ILE A 142 -4.50 -15.26 -1.36
CA ILE A 142 -5.96 -15.43 -1.38
C ILE A 142 -6.38 -16.87 -1.67
N LEU A 143 -7.57 -17.23 -1.19
CA LEU A 143 -8.27 -18.47 -1.50
C LEU A 143 -9.63 -18.14 -2.12
N TYR A 144 -9.86 -18.64 -3.33
CA TYR A 144 -11.14 -18.53 -4.03
C TYR A 144 -12.14 -19.57 -3.53
N SER A 145 -13.43 -19.26 -3.61
CA SER A 145 -14.53 -20.12 -3.17
C SER A 145 -14.65 -21.44 -3.95
N ASP A 146 -14.06 -21.51 -5.15
CA ASP A 146 -13.95 -22.74 -5.95
C ASP A 146 -12.71 -23.58 -5.59
N GLY A 147 -11.98 -23.19 -4.55
CA GLY A 147 -10.85 -23.94 -3.99
C GLY A 147 -9.49 -23.57 -4.60
N GLU A 148 -9.45 -22.75 -5.65
CA GLU A 148 -8.19 -22.30 -6.21
C GLU A 148 -7.50 -21.27 -5.32
N ARG A 149 -6.17 -21.26 -5.37
CA ARG A 149 -5.33 -20.28 -4.67
C ARG A 149 -4.86 -19.20 -5.62
N GLY A 150 -4.50 -18.06 -5.06
CA GLY A 150 -3.90 -16.98 -5.82
C GLY A 150 -3.19 -15.96 -4.96
N THR A 151 -2.75 -14.91 -5.64
CA THR A 151 -2.18 -13.70 -5.07
C THR A 151 -3.05 -12.53 -5.48
N LEU A 152 -3.38 -11.64 -4.55
CA LEU A 152 -3.98 -10.34 -4.82
C LEU A 152 -2.92 -9.27 -4.66
N VAL A 153 -2.80 -8.40 -5.65
CA VAL A 153 -1.98 -7.20 -5.59
C VAL A 153 -2.89 -5.98 -5.65
N VAL A 154 -2.76 -5.10 -4.65
CA VAL A 154 -3.50 -3.84 -4.52
C VAL A 154 -2.48 -2.71 -4.60
N SER A 155 -2.59 -1.82 -5.58
CA SER A 155 -1.65 -0.73 -5.84
C SER A 155 -2.38 0.59 -5.90
N CYS A 156 -1.98 1.52 -5.04
CA CYS A 156 -2.61 2.83 -4.90
C CYS A 156 -1.63 3.94 -5.29
N ASN A 157 -2.05 4.77 -6.22
CA ASN A 157 -1.40 6.00 -6.65
C ASN A 157 -2.33 7.19 -6.38
N LEU A 158 -2.03 7.95 -5.32
CA LEU A 158 -2.80 9.12 -4.90
C LEU A 158 -2.39 10.42 -5.62
N GLY A 159 -1.65 10.32 -6.73
CA GLY A 159 -1.04 11.46 -7.41
C GLY A 159 0.19 12.01 -6.67
N PRO A 160 0.77 13.14 -7.13
CA PRO A 160 1.97 13.69 -6.52
C PRO A 160 1.83 13.89 -5.00
N PRO A 161 2.82 13.46 -4.18
CA PRO A 161 4.18 13.05 -4.55
C PRO A 161 4.37 11.58 -4.98
N THR A 162 3.32 10.78 -5.15
CA THR A 162 3.46 9.40 -5.65
C THR A 162 4.10 9.38 -7.04
N PRO A 163 5.21 8.64 -7.26
CA PRO A 163 5.82 8.53 -8.57
C PRO A 163 4.85 7.94 -9.60
N SER A 164 4.86 8.44 -10.84
CA SER A 164 3.99 7.97 -11.92
C SER A 164 4.25 6.52 -12.38
N ILE A 165 5.32 5.89 -11.87
CA ILE A 165 5.60 4.47 -12.09
C ILE A 165 4.69 3.55 -11.25
N VAL A 166 4.09 4.07 -10.16
CA VAL A 166 3.12 3.35 -9.35
C VAL A 166 1.81 3.36 -10.12
N TYR A 167 1.26 2.18 -10.45
CA TYR A 167 -0.04 2.11 -11.11
C TYR A 167 -1.17 2.18 -10.06
N GLU A 168 -2.37 2.61 -10.48
CA GLU A 168 -3.58 2.59 -9.65
C GLU A 168 -4.44 1.38 -10.02
N GLY A 169 -4.85 0.58 -9.05
CA GLY A 169 -5.77 -0.54 -9.23
C GLY A 169 -5.31 -1.85 -8.58
N ALA A 170 -5.96 -2.95 -8.97
CA ALA A 170 -5.68 -4.27 -8.43
C ALA A 170 -5.63 -5.32 -9.52
N HIS A 171 -4.80 -6.33 -9.30
CA HIS A 171 -4.59 -7.44 -10.21
C HIS A 171 -4.37 -8.72 -9.40
N ALA A 172 -4.57 -9.89 -9.99
CA ALA A 172 -4.53 -11.13 -9.23
C ALA A 172 -4.14 -12.35 -10.06
N THR A 173 -3.61 -13.36 -9.39
CA THR A 173 -3.52 -14.70 -9.94
C THR A 173 -4.71 -15.55 -9.52
N LYS A 174 -5.07 -16.51 -10.36
CA LYS A 174 -6.06 -17.54 -10.04
C LYS A 174 -5.55 -18.87 -10.59
N GLY A 175 -5.17 -19.78 -9.68
CA GLY A 175 -4.37 -20.94 -10.04
C GLY A 175 -3.02 -20.51 -10.63
N PHE A 176 -2.71 -20.97 -11.83
CA PHE A 176 -1.49 -20.61 -12.56
C PHE A 176 -1.67 -19.43 -13.53
N VAL A 177 -2.88 -18.87 -13.64
CA VAL A 177 -3.17 -17.75 -14.55
C VAL A 177 -2.91 -16.43 -13.84
N ASP A 178 -2.13 -15.57 -14.47
CA ASP A 178 -1.86 -14.20 -14.01
C ASP A 178 -2.72 -13.20 -14.81
N TYR A 179 -3.62 -12.51 -14.11
CA TYR A 179 -4.38 -11.38 -14.65
C TYR A 179 -3.67 -10.11 -14.20
N PHE A 180 -2.73 -9.63 -15.00
CA PHE A 180 -1.80 -8.56 -14.63
C PHE A 180 -2.09 -7.22 -15.32
N ASN A 181 -2.76 -7.22 -16.47
CA ASN A 181 -2.91 -6.03 -17.29
C ASN A 181 -4.20 -5.27 -16.94
N PRO A 182 -4.14 -4.10 -16.27
CA PRO A 182 -5.33 -3.41 -15.80
C PRO A 182 -6.23 -2.95 -16.95
N VAL A 183 -7.54 -3.05 -16.74
CA VAL A 183 -8.53 -2.56 -17.69
C VAL A 183 -8.87 -1.11 -17.33
N LEU A 184 -8.37 -0.17 -18.13
CA LEU A 184 -8.56 1.26 -17.90
C LEU A 184 -9.88 1.74 -18.52
N GLY A 185 -10.89 1.99 -17.67
CA GLY A 185 -12.07 2.83 -17.94
C GLY A 185 -13.16 2.28 -18.88
N ALA A 186 -14.43 2.45 -18.48
CA ALA A 186 -15.55 2.82 -19.38
C ALA A 186 -16.84 3.18 -18.64
N ASP A 187 -17.11 2.64 -17.44
CA ASP A 187 -18.40 2.86 -16.76
C ASP A 187 -18.22 3.56 -15.41
N GLU A 188 -19.07 4.56 -15.17
CA GLU A 188 -19.19 5.49 -14.03
C GLU A 188 -18.40 5.14 -12.75
N GLY A 189 -17.47 6.03 -12.40
CA GLY A 189 -16.69 5.99 -11.15
C GLY A 189 -15.42 5.18 -11.30
N THR A 190 -14.34 5.85 -11.71
CA THR A 190 -13.00 5.26 -11.84
C THR A 190 -12.69 4.40 -10.63
N ASN A 191 -12.66 3.09 -10.87
CA ASN A 191 -12.34 2.10 -9.87
C ASN A 191 -10.88 2.28 -9.49
N ALA A 192 -10.65 2.55 -8.21
CA ALA A 192 -9.35 2.82 -7.64
C ALA A 192 -9.19 1.98 -6.37
N THR A 193 -8.07 2.16 -5.71
CA THR A 193 -7.71 1.56 -4.44
C THR A 193 -7.29 2.65 -3.49
N MET A 194 -7.39 2.35 -2.20
CA MET A 194 -6.94 3.26 -1.16
C MET A 194 -6.46 2.46 0.04
N PHE A 195 -5.41 2.95 0.69
CA PHE A 195 -4.98 2.45 1.99
C PHE A 195 -5.27 3.49 3.07
N HIS A 196 -5.66 3.01 4.25
CA HIS A 196 -5.74 3.81 5.47
C HIS A 196 -4.86 3.24 6.56
N PHE A 197 -4.07 4.06 7.24
CA PHE A 197 -3.47 3.68 8.51
C PHE A 197 -4.53 3.83 9.60
N ALA A 198 -5.15 2.72 9.99
CA ALA A 198 -6.16 2.71 11.04
C ALA A 198 -5.47 2.87 12.42
N GLU A 199 -6.04 3.73 13.26
CA GLU A 199 -5.71 3.82 14.69
C GLU A 199 -6.04 2.53 15.46
#